data_AF-A0A2E0UNX0-F1
#
_entry.id   AF-A0A2E0UNX0-F1
#
_cell.length_a   1.000
_cell.length_b   1.000
_cell.length_c   1.000
_cell.angle_alpha   90.00
_cell.angle_beta   90.00
_cell.angle_gamma   90.00
#
_symmetry.space_group_name_H-M   'P 1'
#
loop_
_entity.id
_entity.type
_entity.pdbx_description
1 polymer ?
#
loop_
_entity_poly.entity_id
_entity_poly.type
_entity_poly.pdbx_seq_one_letter_code
_entity_poly.pdbx_strand_id
1 'polypeptide(L)' 'MPDYYEIIIKGCLDQGWSTWFDGLSLSHLKNKEVTMLAGYIPDQAALHGILERIRDLNMELISVSNKGPNPN' A
#
# COMPACT_ATOMS: atom_id res chain seq x y z
N MET A 1 -13.40 -9.46 8.00
CA MET A 1 -13.91 -8.13 7.58
C MET A 1 -12.73 -7.40 6.99
N PRO A 2 -12.88 -6.67 5.88
CA PRO A 2 -11.78 -5.91 5.32
C PRO A 2 -11.36 -4.81 6.28
N ASP A 3 -10.07 -4.74 6.55
CA ASP A 3 -9.47 -3.66 7.34
C ASP A 3 -8.84 -2.63 6.39
N TYR A 4 -8.89 -1.37 6.78
CA TYR A 4 -8.22 -0.31 6.05
C TYR A 4 -6.74 -0.28 6.44
N TYR A 5 -5.86 -0.39 5.44
CA TYR A 5 -4.42 -0.32 5.65
C TYR A 5 -3.82 0.90 4.97
N GLU A 6 -2.82 1.46 5.63
CA GLU A 6 -1.89 2.43 5.06
C GLU A 6 -0.49 1.83 5.06
N ILE A 7 0.12 1.77 3.88
CA ILE A 7 1.47 1.27 3.66
C ILE A 7 2.28 2.40 3.05
N ILE A 8 3.39 2.75 3.68
CA ILE A 8 4.29 3.80 3.21
C ILE A 8 5.58 3.14 2.74
N ILE A 9 5.98 3.45 1.51
CA ILE A 9 7.22 2.98 0.92
C ILE A 9 8.04 4.15 0.39
N LYS A 10 9.36 3.96 0.33
CA LYS A 10 10.27 4.93 -0.28
C LYS A 10 10.31 4.74 -1.80
N GLY A 11 10.36 5.86 -2.50
CA GLY A 11 10.29 5.93 -3.95
C GLY A 11 8.91 6.40 -4.43
N CYS A 12 8.89 6.92 -5.65
CA CYS A 12 7.68 7.37 -6.31
C CYS A 12 7.20 6.28 -7.27
N LEU A 13 6.12 5.60 -6.93
CA LEU A 13 5.43 4.70 -7.85
C LEU A 13 4.52 5.52 -8.76
N ASP A 14 4.68 5.42 -10.08
CA ASP A 14 3.75 6.07 -10.99
C ASP A 14 2.31 5.53 -10.84
N GLN A 15 1.32 6.33 -11.26
CA GLN A 15 -0.10 6.01 -11.08
C GLN A 15 -0.54 4.71 -11.78
N GLY A 16 0.22 4.25 -12.78
CA GLY A 16 0.02 2.97 -13.47
C GLY A 16 0.22 1.73 -12.57
N TRP A 17 0.86 1.89 -11.40
CA TRP A 17 1.02 0.81 -10.44
C TRP A 17 -0.23 0.54 -9.59
N SER A 18 -1.24 1.43 -9.61
CA SER A 18 -2.49 1.25 -8.86
C SER A 18 -3.20 -0.07 -9.18
N THR A 19 -3.25 -0.46 -10.45
CA THR A 19 -3.80 -1.76 -10.89
C THR A 19 -2.96 -2.94 -10.41
N TRP A 20 -1.65 -2.73 -10.22
CA TRP A 20 -0.70 -3.71 -9.72
C TRP A 20 -0.66 -3.82 -8.20
N PHE A 21 -1.39 -2.97 -7.47
CA PHE A 21 -1.59 -3.05 -6.02
C PHE A 21 -3.06 -3.26 -5.69
N ASP A 22 -3.74 -4.11 -6.48
CA ASP A 22 -5.11 -4.57 -6.25
C ASP A 22 -6.13 -3.41 -6.08
N GLY A 23 -5.89 -2.28 -6.73
CA GLY A 23 -6.77 -1.10 -6.68
C GLY A 23 -6.57 -0.21 -5.46
N LEU A 24 -5.49 -0.39 -4.68
CA LEU A 24 -5.12 0.54 -3.62
C LEU A 24 -4.90 1.95 -4.19
N SER A 25 -5.27 2.96 -3.41
CA SER A 25 -5.04 4.35 -3.75
C SER A 25 -3.57 4.70 -3.52
N LEU A 26 -2.89 5.17 -4.56
CA LEU A 26 -1.52 5.66 -4.49
C LEU A 26 -1.52 7.18 -4.30
N SER A 27 -0.87 7.65 -3.25
CA SER A 27 -0.62 9.07 -2.98
C SER A 27 0.87 9.32 -2.83
N HIS A 28 1.41 10.30 -3.56
CA HIS A 28 2.79 10.74 -3.36
C HIS A 28 2.89 11.73 -2.21
N LEU A 29 3.79 11.49 -1.28
CA LEU A 29 4.06 12.39 -0.15
C LEU A 29 5.51 12.87 -0.21
N LYS A 30 5.83 13.90 0.61
CA LYS A 30 7.17 14.50 0.75
C LYS A 30 7.87 14.74 -0.61
N ASN A 31 7.33 15.62 -1.44
CA ASN A 31 7.94 16.00 -2.72
C ASN A 31 8.32 14.81 -3.63
N LYS A 32 7.48 13.75 -3.71
CA LYS A 32 7.71 12.56 -4.54
C LYS A 32 8.83 11.62 -4.05
N GLU A 33 9.22 11.72 -2.78
CA GLU A 33 10.20 10.80 -2.20
C GLU A 33 9.59 9.50 -1.66
N VAL A 34 8.29 9.53 -1.30
CA VAL A 34 7.60 8.37 -0.74
C VAL A 34 6.22 8.19 -1.36
N THR A 35 5.78 6.95 -1.45
CA THR A 35 4.44 6.59 -1.91
C THR A 35 3.66 5.99 -0.74
N MET A 36 2.46 6.50 -0.54
CA MET A 36 1.48 5.94 0.37
C MET A 36 0.47 5.13 -0.45
N LEU A 37 0.37 3.84 -0.14
CA LEU A 37 -0.62 2.90 -0.61
C LEU A 37 -1.70 2.79 0.47
N ALA A 38 -2.94 3.14 0.15
CA ALA A 38 -4.02 3.11 1.12
C ALA A 38 -5.30 2.48 0.54
N GLY A 39 -6.00 1.69 1.35
CA GLY A 39 -7.26 1.07 0.94
C GLY A 39 -7.67 -0.11 1.81
N TYR A 40 -8.83 -0.67 1.47
CA TYR A 40 -9.39 -1.83 2.15
C TYR A 40 -8.74 -3.11 1.65
N ILE A 41 -8.18 -3.88 2.56
CA ILE A 41 -7.59 -5.18 2.26
C ILE A 41 -8.52 -6.28 2.80
N PRO A 42 -8.91 -7.26 1.98
CA PRO A 42 -9.92 -8.26 2.36
C PRO A 42 -9.44 -9.21 3.46
N ASP A 43 -8.16 -9.56 3.47
CA ASP A 43 -7.54 -10.48 4.43
C ASP A 43 -6.02 -10.29 4.53
N GLN A 44 -5.38 -11.03 5.43
CA GLN A 44 -3.92 -10.98 5.60
C GLN A 44 -3.16 -11.54 4.40
N ALA A 45 -3.72 -12.48 3.63
CA ALA A 45 -3.02 -13.02 2.47
C ALA A 45 -2.85 -11.96 1.38
N ALA A 46 -3.87 -11.14 1.14
CA ALA A 46 -3.77 -9.98 0.25
C ALA A 46 -2.75 -8.95 0.74
N LEU A 47 -2.70 -8.65 2.05
CA LEU A 47 -1.68 -7.78 2.63
C LEU A 47 -0.27 -8.33 2.38
N HIS A 48 -0.05 -9.62 2.65
CA HIS A 48 1.24 -10.26 2.43
C HIS A 48 1.64 -10.27 0.94
N GLY A 49 0.69 -10.48 0.03
CA GLY A 49 0.94 -10.36 -1.41
C GLY A 49 1.41 -8.97 -1.83
N ILE A 50 0.85 -7.90 -1.24
CA ILE A 50 1.31 -6.52 -1.47
C ILE A 50 2.74 -6.32 -0.94
N LEU A 51 3.04 -6.82 0.26
CA LEU A 51 4.38 -6.72 0.86
C LEU A 51 5.43 -7.51 0.07
N GLU A 52 5.07 -8.66 -0.49
CA GLU A 52 5.93 -9.42 -1.40
C GLU A 52 6.23 -8.65 -2.69
N ARG A 53 5.24 -7.98 -3.28
CA ARG A 53 5.47 -7.11 -4.45
C ARG A 53 6.44 -5.97 -4.13
N ILE A 54 6.31 -5.34 -2.96
CA ILE A 54 7.26 -4.30 -2.50
C ILE A 54 8.67 -4.86 -2.36
N ARG A 55 8.81 -6.07 -1.80
CA ARG A 55 10.08 -6.79 -1.66
C ARG A 55 10.71 -7.12 -3.01
N ASP A 56 9.92 -7.63 -3.96
CA ASP A 56 10.39 -8.03 -5.28
C ASP A 56 10.85 -6.83 -6.13
N LEU A 57 10.25 -5.65 -5.91
CA LEU A 57 10.66 -4.38 -6.52
C LEU A 57 11.84 -3.71 -5.80
N ASN A 58 12.37 -4.34 -4.75
CA ASN A 58 13.45 -3.82 -3.91
C ASN A 58 13.13 -2.41 -3.36
N MET A 59 11.87 -2.15 -3.03
CA MET A 59 11.41 -0.89 -2.45
C MET A 59 11.54 -0.93 -0.93
N GLU A 60 12.01 0.18 -0.36
CA GLU A 60 12.18 0.29 1.08
C GLU A 60 10.80 0.52 1.74
N LEU A 61 10.35 -0.47 2.51
CA LEU A 61 9.13 -0.36 3.31
C LEU A 61 9.40 0.55 4.53
N ILE A 62 8.66 1.65 4.63
CA ILE A 62 8.81 2.64 5.70
C ILE A 62 7.83 2.33 6.85
N SER A 63 6.57 2.04 6.54
CA SER A 63 5.55 1.80 7.55
C SER A 63 4.38 0.96 7.03
N VAL A 64 3.75 0.20 7.92
CA VAL A 64 2.47 -0.48 7.71
C VAL A 64 1.58 -0.17 8.90
N SER A 65 0.38 0.33 8.66
CA SER A 65 -0.57 0.74 9.69
C SER A 65 -1.97 0.21 9.36
N ASN A 66 -2.55 -0.56 10.29
CA ASN A 66 -3.96 -0.92 10.25
C ASN A 66 -4.77 0.23 10.89
N LYS A 67 -5.71 0.81 10.15
CA LYS A 67 -6.59 1.90 10.60
C LYS A 67 -7.93 1.41 11.15
N GLY A 68 -8.10 0.09 11.24
CA GLY A 68 -9.30 -0.56 11.72
C GLY A 68 -10.20 -1.07 10.58
N PRO A 69 -11.29 -1.75 10.96
CA PRO A 69 -12.25 -2.32 10.02
C PRO A 69 -13.01 -1.23 9.28
N ASN A 70 -13.46 -1.55 8.06
CA ASN A 70 -14.36 -0.68 7.29
C ASN A 70 -15.58 -0.26 8.15
N PRO A 71 -15.78 1.05 8.42
CA PRO A 71 -16.99 1.51 9.07
C PRO A 71 -18.14 1.34 8.06
N ASN A 72 -18.88 0.24 8.21
CA ASN A 72 -20.15 -0.01 7.52
C ASN A 72 -21.13 1.16 7.68
#